data_AF-A0A535S1C8-F1
#
_entry.id   AF-A0A535S1C8-F1
#
_cell.length_a   1.000
_cell.length_b   1.000
_cell.length_c   1.000
_cell.angle_alpha   90.00
_cell.angle_beta   90.00
_cell.angle_gamma   90.00
#
_symmetry.space_group_name_H-M   'P 1'
#
loop_
_entity.id
_entity.type
_entity.pdbx_description
1 polymer ?
#
loop_
_entity_poly.entity_id
_entity_poly.type
_entity_poly.pdbx_seq_one_letter_code
_entity_poly.pdbx_strand_id
1 'polypeptide(L)'
;MKSRNFRIWPVGTISIICLLLAIPVSMVYTPTLHKDGTLHNLSSPGLAHAPALITGSNDPVPSEYQLAAETTAQQYMTALLDHHYGTMWSLLHPQVQAIWPSETAFTTYWQNRFKDYTLQKFVQGNTHWLHRWVNPETMIAYKQVLELPVSLQLVPDPAIQQHSLAPPEDVHPEQLFQHLPFIVQRVTSSAKGTSPHWLVLSGGPADLEAPILPPLQPAFTTVQVPILMYHHISDIVPTTILGSSLTVTLTAFSKQLDYLKQQGYHTITFNQLFDALYYGGPLPHHPIILTFDDGYDDAFHFALPILQAHGYTGMFYIITGKVGWVSYLNWQQIRNILAEGMQIGSHTVHHVDMGSLVLYSTALAQHELQASQAALQNHLGITIQQFCYPSGEPFHHGSLAARQQIVALLASDGYVGATTDPGISGIVQSSQAPFVLLRIRVDGRSTQQFFIDTLPWH
;
A
#
# COMPACT_ATOMS: atom_id res chain seq x y z
N MET A 1 -15.47 -6.86 62.59
CA MET A 1 -16.86 -7.11 63.04
C MET A 1 -17.63 -5.80 63.13
N LYS A 2 -18.48 -5.51 62.13
CA LYS A 2 -19.86 -4.99 62.26
C LYS A 2 -20.33 -4.54 60.86
N SER A 3 -21.27 -5.31 60.35
CA SER A 3 -22.07 -5.13 59.14
C SER A 3 -22.98 -3.91 59.19
N ARG A 4 -23.32 -3.35 58.01
CA ARG A 4 -24.61 -2.75 57.59
C ARG A 4 -24.34 -1.87 56.35
N ASN A 5 -25.17 -1.72 55.33
CA ASN A 5 -26.39 -2.38 54.85
C ASN A 5 -26.59 -1.85 53.42
N PHE A 6 -27.00 -2.71 52.49
CA PHE A 6 -27.48 -2.33 51.15
C PHE A 6 -28.74 -1.46 51.24
N ARG A 7 -28.89 -0.51 50.31
CA ARG A 7 -30.18 0.14 50.01
C ARG A 7 -30.39 0.21 48.51
N ILE A 8 -31.37 -0.56 48.06
CA ILE A 8 -32.01 -0.58 46.74
C ILE A 8 -33.09 0.50 46.75
N TRP A 9 -33.26 1.25 45.66
CA TRP A 9 -34.47 2.05 45.39
C TRP A 9 -35.09 1.66 44.04
N PRO A 10 -36.44 1.73 43.90
CA PRO A 10 -37.18 0.99 42.88
C PRO A 10 -37.51 1.79 41.61
N VAL A 11 -38.00 1.04 40.62
CA VAL A 11 -38.53 1.43 39.31
C VAL A 11 -39.99 1.92 39.43
N GLY A 12 -40.39 2.88 38.57
CA GLY A 12 -41.78 3.24 38.24
C GLY A 12 -41.83 4.50 37.36
N THR A 13 -41.97 4.42 36.03
CA THR A 13 -43.18 4.29 35.16
C THR A 13 -43.67 5.60 34.51
N ILE A 14 -43.48 5.68 33.17
CA ILE A 14 -44.46 5.97 32.09
C ILE A 14 -45.15 7.37 32.00
N SER A 15 -44.96 8.03 30.84
CA SER A 15 -45.98 8.63 29.93
C SER A 15 -45.25 9.23 28.70
N ILE A 16 -45.17 8.58 27.53
CA ILE A 16 -46.10 8.49 26.38
C ILE A 16 -46.77 9.82 25.95
N ILE A 17 -46.55 10.14 24.66
CA ILE A 17 -47.37 10.86 23.66
C ILE A 17 -46.75 12.17 23.16
N CYS A 18 -46.10 12.11 21.99
CA CYS A 18 -46.55 12.79 20.77
C CYS A 18 -45.84 12.19 19.54
N LEU A 19 -46.66 11.79 18.56
CA LEU A 19 -46.36 10.99 17.37
C LEU A 19 -46.73 11.83 16.13
N LEU A 20 -46.12 11.50 14.97
CA LEU A 20 -46.43 11.95 13.59
C LEU A 20 -45.76 13.30 13.20
N LEU A 21 -45.00 13.41 12.10
CA LEU A 21 -45.22 12.85 10.76
C LEU A 21 -43.90 12.42 10.09
N ALA A 22 -43.84 11.17 9.62
CA ALA A 22 -42.91 10.69 8.62
C ALA A 22 -43.63 10.60 7.27
N ILE A 23 -43.00 11.09 6.20
CA ILE A 23 -43.42 10.86 4.82
C ILE A 23 -42.34 9.98 4.18
N PRO A 24 -42.65 8.77 3.69
CA PRO A 24 -41.76 8.04 2.81
C PRO A 24 -42.12 8.37 1.35
N VAL A 25 -41.18 8.91 0.59
CA VAL A 25 -41.26 8.87 -0.87
C VAL A 25 -40.48 7.65 -1.33
N SER A 26 -41.21 6.57 -1.52
CA SER A 26 -40.78 5.37 -2.23
C SER A 26 -40.75 5.66 -3.74
N MET A 27 -39.56 5.75 -4.32
CA MET A 27 -39.37 5.45 -5.74
C MET A 27 -38.85 4.02 -5.87
N VAL A 28 -39.70 3.19 -6.45
CA VAL A 28 -39.44 1.81 -6.81
C VAL A 28 -38.50 1.78 -8.00
N TYR A 29 -37.25 1.35 -7.81
CA TYR A 29 -36.45 0.74 -8.86
C TYR A 29 -36.43 -0.76 -8.58
N THR A 30 -37.28 -1.51 -9.28
CA THR A 30 -37.16 -2.97 -9.35
C THR A 30 -35.98 -3.33 -10.24
N PRO A 31 -34.97 -4.08 -9.76
CA PRO A 31 -34.07 -4.77 -10.67
C PRO A 31 -34.84 -5.99 -11.22
N THR A 32 -35.05 -6.00 -12.53
CA THR A 32 -35.45 -7.22 -13.24
C THR A 32 -34.32 -8.25 -13.11
N LEU A 33 -34.52 -9.23 -12.22
CA LEU A 33 -33.81 -10.51 -12.29
C LEU A 33 -34.17 -11.18 -13.61
N HIS A 34 -33.22 -11.20 -14.55
CA HIS A 34 -33.28 -12.16 -15.63
C HIS A 34 -33.02 -13.56 -15.05
N LYS A 35 -34.00 -14.44 -15.22
CA LYS A 35 -33.85 -15.88 -15.09
C LYS A 35 -32.85 -16.33 -16.15
N ASP A 36 -31.61 -16.48 -15.75
CA ASP A 36 -30.69 -17.54 -16.18
C ASP A 36 -29.46 -17.42 -15.29
N GLY A 37 -29.31 -18.39 -14.37
CA GLY A 37 -28.30 -18.43 -13.32
C GLY A 37 -26.89 -18.74 -13.85
N THR A 38 -26.46 -18.02 -14.88
CA THR A 38 -25.12 -18.11 -15.46
C THR A 38 -24.37 -16.81 -15.18
N LEU A 39 -23.44 -16.86 -14.23
CA LEU A 39 -22.36 -15.88 -14.15
C LEU A 39 -21.54 -16.02 -15.43
N HIS A 40 -21.66 -15.05 -16.33
CA HIS A 40 -20.68 -14.91 -17.39
C HIS A 40 -19.33 -14.63 -16.73
N ASN A 41 -18.40 -15.57 -16.85
CA ASN A 41 -16.98 -15.31 -16.63
C ASN A 41 -16.62 -14.05 -17.43
N LEU A 42 -16.33 -12.96 -16.73
CA LEU A 42 -15.61 -11.84 -17.30
C LEU A 42 -14.19 -12.34 -17.59
N SER A 43 -14.03 -12.98 -18.74
CA SER A 43 -12.72 -13.20 -19.33
C SER A 43 -12.06 -11.84 -19.50
N SER A 44 -10.99 -11.62 -18.75
CA SER A 44 -10.15 -10.43 -18.77
C SER A 44 -9.78 -10.06 -20.21
N PRO A 45 -10.16 -8.87 -20.71
CA PRO A 45 -9.52 -8.32 -21.88
C PRO A 45 -8.07 -8.01 -21.50
N GLY A 46 -7.12 -8.52 -22.29
CA GLY A 46 -5.70 -8.24 -22.09
C GLY A 46 -5.46 -6.74 -21.91
N LEU A 47 -4.79 -6.40 -20.81
CA LEU A 47 -4.41 -5.05 -20.43
C LEU A 47 -3.52 -4.45 -21.52
N ALA A 48 -4.09 -3.60 -22.37
CA ALA A 48 -3.34 -2.66 -23.16
C ALA A 48 -3.58 -1.27 -22.56
N HIS A 49 -2.49 -0.71 -22.04
CA HIS A 49 -2.26 0.68 -21.58
C HIS A 49 -1.85 0.73 -20.10
N ALA A 50 -0.54 0.60 -19.89
CA ALA A 50 0.12 1.15 -18.72
C ALA A 50 -0.30 2.62 -18.58
N PRO A 51 -0.80 3.08 -17.43
CA PRO A 51 -1.02 4.49 -17.23
C PRO A 51 0.34 5.18 -17.21
N ALA A 52 0.39 6.33 -17.88
CA ALA A 52 1.43 7.34 -17.68
C ALA A 52 1.36 7.80 -16.21
N LEU A 53 1.96 7.01 -15.30
CA LEU A 53 2.07 7.28 -13.86
C LEU A 53 2.99 8.46 -13.57
N ILE A 54 3.60 8.98 -14.61
CA ILE A 54 4.56 10.04 -14.61
C ILE A 54 4.18 10.84 -15.84
N THR A 55 4.20 12.17 -15.75
CA THR A 55 4.03 13.00 -16.93
C THR A 55 5.19 12.68 -17.87
N GLY A 56 4.95 11.71 -18.75
CA GLY A 56 5.89 11.31 -19.76
C GLY A 56 6.05 12.48 -20.70
N SER A 57 7.29 12.80 -21.08
CA SER A 57 7.44 13.75 -22.18
C SER A 57 7.02 13.06 -23.47
N ASN A 58 6.24 13.77 -24.29
CA ASN A 58 6.00 13.35 -25.68
C ASN A 58 7.24 13.57 -26.57
N ASP A 59 8.31 14.15 -26.01
CA ASP A 59 9.56 14.34 -26.73
C ASP A 59 10.18 12.96 -27.06
N PRO A 60 10.66 12.76 -28.30
CA PRO A 60 11.34 11.53 -28.65
C PRO A 60 12.63 11.38 -27.82
N VAL A 61 12.87 10.19 -27.28
CA VAL A 61 14.13 9.84 -26.63
C VAL A 61 15.22 9.78 -27.71
N PRO A 62 16.32 10.54 -27.61
CA PRO A 62 17.43 10.40 -28.55
C PRO A 62 17.92 8.95 -28.61
N SER A 63 18.16 8.42 -29.82
CA SER A 63 18.49 7.00 -30.02
C SER A 63 19.72 6.54 -29.23
N GLU A 64 20.70 7.43 -29.02
CA GLU A 64 21.87 7.17 -28.19
C GLU A 64 21.53 6.96 -26.70
N TYR A 65 20.55 7.69 -26.18
CA TYR A 65 20.10 7.58 -24.78
C TYR A 65 19.21 6.36 -24.60
N GLN A 66 18.33 6.13 -25.56
CA GLN A 66 17.51 4.92 -25.59
C GLN A 66 18.39 3.66 -25.57
N LEU A 67 19.34 3.55 -26.51
CA LEU A 67 20.24 2.40 -26.59
C LEU A 67 21.03 2.18 -25.29
N ALA A 68 21.56 3.26 -24.70
CA ALA A 68 22.34 3.17 -23.47
C ALA A 68 21.48 2.73 -22.27
N ALA A 69 20.27 3.27 -22.13
CA ALA A 69 19.33 2.88 -21.08
C ALA A 69 18.85 1.43 -21.22
N GLU A 70 18.49 1.01 -22.44
CA GLU A 70 18.11 -0.37 -22.75
C GLU A 70 19.27 -1.35 -22.48
N THR A 71 20.51 -0.94 -22.78
CA THR A 71 21.71 -1.72 -22.46
C THR A 71 21.92 -1.87 -20.95
N THR A 72 21.77 -0.80 -20.18
CA THR A 72 21.85 -0.87 -18.70
C THR A 72 20.78 -1.79 -18.13
N ALA A 73 19.53 -1.66 -18.59
CA ALA A 73 18.44 -2.53 -18.15
C ALA A 73 18.68 -3.99 -18.55
N GLN A 74 19.20 -4.25 -19.76
CA GLN A 74 19.53 -5.59 -20.23
C GLN A 74 20.62 -6.22 -19.35
N GLN A 75 21.67 -5.47 -19.01
CA GLN A 75 22.75 -5.95 -18.14
C GLN A 75 22.24 -6.26 -16.74
N TYR A 76 21.44 -5.37 -16.15
CA TYR A 76 20.89 -5.56 -14.81
C TYR A 76 19.99 -6.78 -14.73
N MET A 77 19.05 -6.93 -15.68
CA MET A 77 18.10 -8.03 -15.67
C MET A 77 18.74 -9.36 -16.07
N THR A 78 19.75 -9.36 -16.95
CA THR A 78 20.54 -10.58 -17.22
C THR A 78 21.30 -11.01 -15.97
N ALA A 79 21.90 -10.05 -15.24
CA ALA A 79 22.56 -10.35 -13.97
C ALA A 79 21.60 -10.91 -12.91
N LEU A 80 20.33 -10.46 -12.88
CA LEU A 80 19.31 -11.08 -12.03
C LEU A 80 19.05 -12.55 -12.40
N LEU A 81 18.84 -12.84 -13.70
CA LEU A 81 18.60 -14.22 -14.17
C LEU A 81 19.78 -15.15 -13.86
N ASP A 82 21.00 -14.65 -14.01
CA ASP A 82 22.22 -15.42 -13.79
C ASP A 82 22.70 -15.41 -12.32
N HIS A 83 21.93 -14.80 -11.41
CA HIS A 83 22.27 -14.62 -9.99
C HIS A 83 23.61 -13.87 -9.75
N HIS A 84 24.02 -13.00 -10.68
CA HIS A 84 25.20 -12.14 -10.60
C HIS A 84 24.90 -10.83 -9.84
N TYR A 85 24.53 -10.93 -8.57
CA TYR A 85 24.09 -9.79 -7.76
C TYR A 85 25.11 -8.67 -7.59
N GLY A 86 26.43 -8.97 -7.66
CA GLY A 86 27.45 -7.92 -7.65
C GLY A 86 27.43 -7.04 -8.90
N THR A 87 27.05 -7.60 -10.06
CA THR A 87 26.82 -6.82 -11.28
C THR A 87 25.60 -5.93 -11.11
N MET A 88 24.48 -6.46 -10.60
CA MET A 88 23.30 -5.64 -10.26
C MET A 88 23.68 -4.48 -9.33
N TRP A 89 24.39 -4.78 -8.24
CA TRP A 89 24.87 -3.79 -7.28
C TRP A 89 25.67 -2.67 -7.94
N SER A 90 26.62 -3.01 -8.82
CA SER A 90 27.48 -2.03 -9.50
C SER A 90 26.74 -1.07 -10.44
N LEU A 91 25.55 -1.46 -10.91
CA LEU A 91 24.72 -0.67 -11.81
C LEU A 91 23.74 0.24 -11.06
N LEU A 92 23.55 0.03 -9.76
CA LEU A 92 22.66 0.86 -8.95
C LEU A 92 23.19 2.29 -8.81
N HIS A 93 22.27 3.24 -8.75
CA HIS A 93 22.57 4.60 -8.35
C HIS A 93 23.08 4.62 -6.88
N PRO A 94 24.08 5.46 -6.50
CA PRO A 94 24.64 5.45 -5.16
C PRO A 94 23.63 5.69 -4.03
N GLN A 95 22.59 6.48 -4.29
CA GLN A 95 21.51 6.68 -3.31
C GLN A 95 20.66 5.42 -3.09
N VAL A 96 20.51 4.57 -4.11
CA VAL A 96 19.83 3.27 -3.98
C VAL A 96 20.74 2.28 -3.26
N GLN A 97 22.04 2.27 -3.56
CA GLN A 97 23.02 1.47 -2.81
C GLN A 97 23.02 1.84 -1.32
N ALA A 98 22.90 3.13 -0.98
CA ALA A 98 22.92 3.63 0.40
C ALA A 98 21.72 3.18 1.26
N ILE A 99 20.63 2.68 0.65
CA ILE A 99 19.52 2.04 1.38
C ILE A 99 19.99 0.73 2.02
N TRP A 100 20.95 0.05 1.39
CA TRP A 100 21.44 -1.25 1.82
C TRP A 100 22.60 -1.11 2.81
N PRO A 101 22.64 -1.95 3.87
CA PRO A 101 23.79 -1.98 4.77
C PRO A 101 25.10 -2.38 4.09
N SER A 102 25.04 -3.21 3.06
CA SER A 102 26.19 -3.68 2.26
C SER A 102 25.74 -4.41 0.99
N GLU A 103 26.66 -4.61 0.05
CA GLU A 103 26.46 -5.46 -1.13
C GLU A 103 26.13 -6.92 -0.76
N THR A 104 26.68 -7.43 0.34
CA THR A 104 26.37 -8.77 0.84
C THR A 104 24.92 -8.86 1.31
N ALA A 105 24.41 -7.83 2.00
CA ALA A 105 23.01 -7.77 2.42
C ALA A 105 22.07 -7.73 1.20
N PHE A 106 22.40 -6.91 0.20
CA PHE A 106 21.69 -6.85 -1.09
C PHE A 106 21.64 -8.23 -1.78
N THR A 107 22.78 -8.91 -1.86
CA THR A 107 22.89 -10.25 -2.46
C THR A 107 22.02 -11.26 -1.72
N THR A 108 22.13 -11.30 -0.39
CA THR A 108 21.38 -12.25 0.46
C THR A 108 19.87 -12.03 0.31
N TYR A 109 19.43 -10.78 0.29
CA TYR A 109 18.04 -10.43 0.10
C TYR A 109 17.49 -10.96 -1.23
N TRP A 110 18.15 -10.70 -2.35
CA TRP A 110 17.64 -11.14 -3.66
C TRP A 110 17.68 -12.66 -3.83
N GLN A 111 18.65 -13.33 -3.21
CA GLN A 111 18.65 -14.79 -3.11
C GLN A 111 17.42 -15.28 -2.37
N ASN A 112 17.09 -14.68 -1.22
CA ASN A 112 15.92 -15.06 -0.42
C ASN A 112 14.60 -14.76 -1.12
N ARG A 113 14.47 -13.60 -1.78
CA ARG A 113 13.22 -13.14 -2.41
C ARG A 113 12.77 -14.03 -3.56
N PHE A 114 13.71 -14.62 -4.30
CA PHE A 114 13.40 -15.51 -5.44
C PHE A 114 13.80 -16.97 -5.19
N LYS A 115 14.10 -17.38 -3.95
CA LYS A 115 14.64 -18.72 -3.65
C LYS A 115 13.72 -19.88 -4.09
N ASP A 116 12.40 -19.65 -4.07
CA ASP A 116 11.38 -20.67 -4.38
C ASP A 116 10.84 -20.50 -5.82
N TYR A 117 11.51 -19.71 -6.65
CA TYR A 117 11.10 -19.39 -8.02
C TYR A 117 12.27 -19.52 -9.00
N THR A 118 12.05 -20.21 -10.10
CA THR A 118 12.99 -20.25 -11.22
C THR A 118 12.75 -19.04 -12.14
N LEU A 119 13.73 -18.15 -12.23
CA LEU A 119 13.69 -17.00 -13.15
C LEU A 119 14.03 -17.47 -14.57
N GLN A 120 13.15 -17.24 -15.55
CA GLN A 120 13.32 -17.80 -16.90
C GLN A 120 13.83 -16.78 -17.91
N LYS A 121 13.14 -15.65 -18.04
CA LYS A 121 13.46 -14.58 -18.98
C LYS A 121 12.76 -13.29 -18.58
N PHE A 122 13.14 -12.19 -19.22
CA PHE A 122 12.44 -10.92 -19.12
C PHE A 122 12.14 -10.36 -20.52
N VAL A 123 11.20 -9.41 -20.56
CA VAL A 123 10.84 -8.65 -21.76
C VAL A 123 10.92 -7.16 -21.42
N GLN A 124 11.59 -6.38 -22.27
CA GLN A 124 11.64 -4.93 -22.16
C GLN A 124 10.54 -4.30 -23.03
N GLY A 125 9.87 -3.30 -22.48
CA GLY A 125 8.92 -2.44 -23.17
C GLY A 125 9.60 -1.23 -23.80
N ASN A 126 8.79 -0.28 -24.25
CA ASN A 126 9.28 0.92 -24.92
C ASN A 126 9.82 1.95 -23.90
N THR A 127 11.02 2.43 -24.18
CA THR A 127 11.68 3.51 -23.42
C THR A 127 10.97 4.83 -23.62
N HIS A 128 10.71 5.56 -22.54
CA HIS A 128 10.13 6.90 -22.61
C HIS A 128 10.71 7.85 -21.55
N TRP A 129 10.63 9.15 -21.84
CA TRP A 129 11.07 10.19 -20.92
C TRP A 129 10.11 10.37 -19.77
N LEU A 130 10.68 10.59 -18.60
CA LEU A 130 9.98 11.07 -17.44
C LEU A 130 10.45 12.49 -17.13
N HIS A 131 9.51 13.44 -16.97
CA HIS A 131 9.88 14.79 -16.55
C HIS A 131 10.52 14.81 -15.15
N ARG A 132 9.99 13.97 -14.25
CA ARG A 132 10.45 13.80 -12.87
C ARG A 132 9.98 12.43 -12.39
N TRP A 133 10.78 11.76 -11.58
CA TRP A 133 10.37 10.57 -10.84
C TRP A 133 10.71 10.74 -9.36
N VAL A 134 9.85 10.26 -8.47
CA VAL A 134 10.09 10.28 -7.02
C VAL A 134 10.31 8.84 -6.58
N ASN A 135 11.47 8.56 -5.99
CA ASN A 135 11.74 7.26 -5.39
C ASN A 135 10.91 7.13 -4.10
N PRO A 136 9.97 6.18 -3.97
CA PRO A 136 9.08 6.09 -2.82
C PRO A 136 9.80 5.66 -1.52
N GLU A 137 10.93 4.96 -1.60
CA GLU A 137 11.70 4.51 -0.44
C GLU A 137 12.52 5.62 0.22
N THR A 138 12.93 6.63 -0.56
CA THR A 138 13.82 7.72 -0.12
C THR A 138 13.17 9.10 -0.21
N MET A 139 12.04 9.21 -0.92
CA MET A 139 11.36 10.45 -1.29
C MET A 139 12.24 11.46 -2.04
N ILE A 140 13.32 10.99 -2.67
CA ILE A 140 14.18 11.82 -3.52
C ILE A 140 13.56 11.94 -4.91
N ALA A 141 13.47 13.18 -5.40
CA ALA A 141 13.03 13.47 -6.76
C ALA A 141 14.21 13.51 -7.74
N TYR A 142 14.11 12.73 -8.81
CA TYR A 142 15.08 12.64 -9.88
C TYR A 142 14.55 13.29 -11.16
N LYS A 143 15.47 13.86 -11.94
CA LYS A 143 15.24 14.43 -13.28
C LYS A 143 16.16 13.74 -14.27
N GLN A 144 15.89 13.90 -15.57
CA GLN A 144 16.66 13.24 -16.63
C GLN A 144 16.63 11.71 -16.48
N VAL A 145 15.44 11.21 -16.20
CA VAL A 145 15.15 9.81 -15.98
C VAL A 145 14.39 9.23 -17.17
N LEU A 146 14.73 8.00 -17.51
CA LEU A 146 13.99 7.20 -18.49
C LEU A 146 13.29 6.06 -17.76
N GLU A 147 12.08 5.75 -18.21
CA GLU A 147 11.35 4.56 -17.82
C GLU A 147 11.37 3.55 -18.96
N LEU A 148 11.63 2.30 -18.60
CA LEU A 148 11.59 1.13 -19.47
C LEU A 148 10.74 0.08 -18.75
N PRO A 149 9.48 -0.16 -19.13
CA PRO A 149 8.70 -1.19 -18.46
C PRO A 149 9.36 -2.56 -18.66
N VAL A 150 9.53 -3.36 -17.60
CA VAL A 150 10.11 -4.71 -17.67
C VAL A 150 9.12 -5.72 -17.12
N SER A 151 8.88 -6.78 -17.90
CA SER A 151 8.15 -7.96 -17.46
C SER A 151 9.12 -9.09 -17.14
N LEU A 152 8.93 -9.79 -16.03
CA LEU A 152 9.72 -10.97 -15.63
C LEU A 152 8.85 -12.22 -15.71
N GLN A 153 9.35 -13.24 -16.41
CA GLN A 153 8.79 -14.57 -16.38
C GLN A 153 9.55 -15.41 -15.37
N LEU A 154 8.82 -15.90 -14.37
CA LEU A 154 9.30 -16.78 -13.32
C LEU A 154 8.31 -17.93 -13.15
N VAL A 155 8.82 -19.09 -12.75
CA VAL A 155 8.01 -20.28 -12.53
C VAL A 155 8.21 -20.72 -11.08
N PRO A 156 7.12 -20.91 -10.32
CA PRO A 156 7.21 -21.37 -8.95
C PRO A 156 7.75 -22.80 -8.87
N ASP A 157 8.49 -23.10 -7.82
CA ASP A 157 8.95 -24.46 -7.55
C ASP A 157 7.76 -25.45 -7.47
N PRO A 158 7.94 -26.73 -7.85
CA PRO A 158 6.85 -27.71 -7.86
C PRO A 158 6.10 -27.86 -6.52
N ALA A 159 6.77 -27.57 -5.40
CA ALA A 159 6.16 -27.61 -4.08
C ALA A 159 5.05 -26.54 -3.92
N ILE A 160 5.25 -25.34 -4.48
CA ILE A 160 4.24 -24.27 -4.51
C ILE A 160 3.07 -24.66 -5.41
N GLN A 161 3.37 -25.19 -6.60
CA GLN A 161 2.33 -25.60 -7.56
C GLN A 161 1.41 -26.69 -7.02
N GLN A 162 1.91 -27.54 -6.13
CA GLN A 162 1.15 -28.62 -5.51
C GLN A 162 0.44 -28.21 -4.21
N HIS A 163 0.71 -27.01 -3.69
CA HIS A 163 0.13 -26.54 -2.45
C HIS A 163 -1.30 -26.05 -2.67
N SER A 164 -2.30 -26.81 -2.21
CA SER A 164 -3.72 -26.54 -2.47
C SER A 164 -4.26 -25.22 -1.92
N LEU A 165 -3.49 -24.55 -1.05
CA LEU A 165 -3.84 -23.28 -0.43
C LEU A 165 -2.87 -22.16 -0.82
N ALA A 166 -2.00 -22.37 -1.80
CA ALA A 166 -1.17 -21.28 -2.32
C ALA A 166 -2.08 -20.18 -2.92
N PRO A 167 -1.85 -18.91 -2.60
CA PRO A 167 -2.49 -17.79 -3.27
C PRO A 167 -2.33 -17.89 -4.80
N PRO A 168 -3.29 -17.37 -5.61
CA PRO A 168 -3.20 -17.42 -7.06
C PRO A 168 -1.90 -16.84 -7.62
N GLU A 169 -1.38 -15.79 -7.01
CA GLU A 169 -0.14 -15.14 -7.41
C GLU A 169 1.12 -15.98 -7.16
N ASP A 170 1.12 -16.86 -6.17
CA ASP A 170 2.24 -17.78 -5.94
C ASP A 170 2.26 -18.88 -7.02
N VAL A 171 1.08 -19.22 -7.56
CA VAL A 171 0.92 -20.23 -8.62
C VAL A 171 1.11 -19.62 -10.02
N HIS A 172 0.78 -18.33 -10.19
CA HIS A 172 0.88 -17.56 -11.44
C HIS A 172 1.64 -16.24 -11.26
N PRO A 173 2.88 -16.26 -10.74
CA PRO A 173 3.63 -15.06 -10.39
C PRO A 173 3.92 -14.18 -11.62
N GLU A 174 3.98 -14.76 -12.81
CA GLU A 174 4.16 -14.02 -14.06
C GLU A 174 3.07 -12.97 -14.29
N GLN A 175 1.87 -13.10 -13.70
CA GLN A 175 0.81 -12.12 -13.84
C GLN A 175 1.08 -10.83 -13.05
N LEU A 176 1.81 -10.94 -11.93
CA LEU A 176 2.18 -9.79 -11.10
C LEU A 176 3.37 -9.01 -11.68
N PHE A 177 4.32 -9.72 -12.30
CA PHE A 177 5.57 -9.12 -12.78
C PHE A 177 5.48 -8.70 -14.25
N GLN A 178 4.43 -7.96 -14.60
CA GLN A 178 4.23 -7.40 -15.93
C GLN A 178 4.41 -5.89 -15.94
N HIS A 179 5.17 -5.39 -16.93
CA HIS A 179 5.31 -3.96 -17.20
C HIS A 179 5.74 -3.11 -15.99
N LEU A 180 6.56 -3.68 -15.09
CA LEU A 180 7.01 -2.97 -13.90
C LEU A 180 8.02 -1.87 -14.29
N PRO A 181 7.95 -0.68 -13.69
CA PRO A 181 8.75 0.47 -14.10
C PRO A 181 10.23 0.24 -13.79
N PHE A 182 11.06 0.07 -14.81
CA PHE A 182 12.52 0.11 -14.67
C PHE A 182 13.00 1.54 -14.91
N ILE A 183 13.51 2.19 -13.88
CA ILE A 183 13.90 3.60 -13.93
C ILE A 183 15.40 3.72 -13.94
N VAL A 184 15.95 4.46 -14.90
CA VAL A 184 17.37 4.80 -14.96
C VAL A 184 17.57 6.31 -15.01
N GLN A 185 18.65 6.76 -14.38
CA GLN A 185 19.08 8.15 -14.43
C GLN A 185 20.35 8.31 -15.26
N ARG A 186 20.37 9.35 -16.09
CA ARG A 186 21.62 9.78 -16.73
C ARG A 186 22.54 10.48 -15.74
N VAL A 187 23.74 9.96 -15.56
CA VAL A 187 24.77 10.61 -14.75
C VAL A 187 25.87 11.16 -15.65
N THR A 188 26.05 12.47 -15.62
CA THR A 188 27.16 13.15 -16.30
C THR A 188 28.27 13.42 -15.30
N SER A 189 29.44 12.82 -15.49
CA SER A 189 30.61 13.14 -14.68
C SER A 189 31.20 14.50 -15.11
N SER A 190 31.64 15.28 -14.13
CA SER A 190 32.31 16.57 -14.34
C SER A 190 33.76 16.42 -14.83
N ALA A 191 34.30 15.21 -14.83
CA ALA A 191 35.65 14.92 -15.34
C ALA A 191 35.66 14.90 -16.88
N LYS A 192 36.50 15.77 -17.47
CA LYS A 192 36.70 15.83 -18.94
C LYS A 192 37.02 14.43 -19.50
N GLY A 193 36.21 13.98 -20.46
CA GLY A 193 36.43 12.74 -21.20
C GLY A 193 35.68 11.51 -20.68
N THR A 194 34.88 11.64 -19.61
CA THR A 194 34.00 10.54 -19.17
C THR A 194 32.68 10.58 -19.95
N SER A 195 32.34 9.47 -20.62
CA SER A 195 31.05 9.34 -21.31
C SER A 195 29.91 9.28 -20.28
N PRO A 196 28.75 9.88 -20.57
CA PRO A 196 27.57 9.72 -19.71
C PRO A 196 27.24 8.23 -19.59
N HIS A 197 26.93 7.81 -18.37
CA HIS A 197 26.46 6.45 -18.09
C HIS A 197 25.12 6.52 -17.34
N TRP A 198 24.39 5.41 -17.38
CA TRP A 198 23.06 5.30 -16.82
C TRP A 198 23.11 4.38 -15.60
N LEU A 199 22.53 4.84 -14.50
CA LEU A 199 22.45 4.10 -13.26
C LEU A 199 21.00 3.75 -12.94
N VAL A 200 20.79 2.56 -12.37
CA VAL A 200 19.49 2.03 -12.01
C VAL A 200 19.00 2.71 -10.74
N LEU A 201 17.83 3.33 -10.84
CA LEU A 201 17.09 3.93 -9.73
C LEU A 201 15.98 3.01 -9.22
N SER A 202 15.33 2.27 -10.10
CA SER A 202 14.37 1.22 -9.79
C SER A 202 14.58 0.07 -10.76
N GLY A 203 14.70 -1.15 -10.23
CA GLY A 203 15.01 -2.36 -10.99
C GLY A 203 13.80 -3.04 -11.65
N GLY A 204 12.64 -2.39 -11.70
CA GLY A 204 11.39 -2.98 -12.16
C GLY A 204 11.05 -4.24 -11.35
N PRO A 205 11.07 -5.46 -11.94
CA PRO A 205 10.89 -6.71 -11.19
C PRO A 205 11.86 -6.95 -10.03
N ALA A 206 13.06 -6.34 -10.08
CA ALA A 206 14.05 -6.40 -9.01
C ALA A 206 14.21 -5.05 -8.32
N ASP A 207 13.07 -4.54 -7.83
CA ASP A 207 12.96 -3.33 -7.01
C ASP A 207 12.21 -3.62 -5.70
N LEU A 208 12.37 -2.78 -4.66
CA LEU A 208 11.66 -2.98 -3.39
C LEU A 208 10.15 -2.78 -3.56
N GLU A 209 9.72 -1.86 -4.44
CA GLU A 209 8.30 -1.68 -4.78
C GLU A 209 7.72 -2.72 -5.73
N ALA A 210 8.50 -3.70 -6.19
CA ALA A 210 7.93 -4.81 -6.95
C ALA A 210 6.93 -5.61 -6.10
N PRO A 211 5.89 -6.22 -6.70
CA PRO A 211 4.93 -7.06 -5.99
C PRO A 211 5.57 -8.08 -5.03
N ILE A 212 5.00 -8.23 -3.84
CA ILE A 212 5.45 -9.22 -2.86
C ILE A 212 4.85 -10.57 -3.22
N LEU A 213 5.68 -11.61 -3.21
CA LEU A 213 5.26 -13.01 -3.30
C LEU A 213 5.53 -13.66 -1.95
N PRO A 214 4.54 -13.76 -1.03
CA PRO A 214 4.79 -14.29 0.31
C PRO A 214 5.44 -15.69 0.27
N PRO A 215 6.35 -16.03 1.19
CA PRO A 215 6.84 -17.39 1.25
C PRO A 215 5.73 -18.30 1.79
N LEU A 216 5.58 -19.52 1.25
CA LEU A 216 4.57 -20.49 1.75
C LEU A 216 4.68 -20.74 3.26
N GLN A 217 5.90 -20.72 3.78
CA GLN A 217 6.21 -20.90 5.19
C GLN A 217 7.15 -19.77 5.63
N PRO A 218 6.61 -18.60 6.03
CA PRO A 218 7.42 -17.50 6.51
C PRO A 218 8.12 -17.89 7.79
N ALA A 219 9.42 -17.62 7.87
CA ALA A 219 10.14 -17.67 9.13
C ALA A 219 9.48 -16.70 10.14
N PHE A 220 9.49 -17.06 11.42
CA PHE A 220 9.00 -16.17 12.47
C PHE A 220 9.94 -14.96 12.59
N THR A 221 9.42 -13.79 12.21
CA THR A 221 10.12 -12.52 12.27
C THR A 221 9.19 -11.48 12.85
N THR A 222 9.75 -10.59 13.68
CA THR A 222 9.06 -9.40 14.16
C THR A 222 9.93 -8.17 13.92
N VAL A 223 9.33 -7.07 13.52
CA VAL A 223 10.01 -5.78 13.36
C VAL A 223 9.28 -4.70 14.14
N GLN A 224 10.04 -3.73 14.63
CA GLN A 224 9.49 -2.56 15.32
C GLN A 224 9.23 -1.46 14.28
N VAL A 225 7.99 -1.39 13.80
CA VAL A 225 7.51 -0.39 12.83
C VAL A 225 6.15 0.12 13.31
N PRO A 226 6.08 1.29 13.98
CA PRO A 226 4.82 1.96 14.26
C PRO A 226 4.07 2.26 12.97
N ILE A 227 2.77 1.94 12.94
CA ILE A 227 1.86 2.30 11.85
C ILE A 227 0.85 3.31 12.37
N LEU A 228 0.94 4.56 11.93
CA LEU A 228 0.03 5.64 12.33
C LEU A 228 -1.21 5.66 11.43
N MET A 229 -2.37 5.86 12.04
CA MET A 229 -3.65 5.96 11.35
C MET A 229 -4.23 7.36 11.48
N TYR A 230 -4.31 8.04 10.34
CA TYR A 230 -4.98 9.32 10.12
C TYR A 230 -6.26 9.11 9.30
N HIS A 231 -7.17 10.08 9.34
CA HIS A 231 -8.33 10.13 8.44
C HIS A 231 -8.35 11.52 7.77
N HIS A 232 -8.94 12.52 8.44
CA HIS A 232 -9.00 13.89 7.95
C HIS A 232 -7.79 14.70 8.40
N ILE A 233 -7.19 15.45 7.47
CA ILE A 233 -6.22 16.52 7.77
C ILE A 233 -6.85 17.85 7.36
N SER A 234 -7.47 18.55 8.30
CA SER A 234 -8.30 19.72 8.00
C SER A 234 -8.47 20.66 9.19
N ASP A 235 -8.57 21.96 8.91
CA ASP A 235 -8.94 22.98 9.90
C ASP A 235 -10.47 23.22 9.94
N ILE A 236 -11.24 22.47 9.14
CA ILE A 236 -12.70 22.48 9.21
C ILE A 236 -13.12 21.84 10.53
N VAL A 237 -13.79 22.63 11.37
CA VAL A 237 -14.23 22.19 12.70
C VAL A 237 -15.35 21.14 12.56
N PRO A 238 -15.14 19.89 13.02
CA PRO A 238 -16.17 18.86 12.95
C PRO A 238 -17.32 19.14 13.92
N THR A 239 -18.53 18.70 13.57
CA THR A 239 -19.73 18.90 14.39
C THR A 239 -20.05 17.72 15.31
N THR A 240 -19.30 16.62 15.21
CA THR A 240 -19.53 15.39 15.99
C THR A 240 -18.27 14.97 16.74
N ILE A 241 -18.44 14.23 17.86
CA ILE A 241 -17.32 13.71 18.65
C ILE A 241 -16.43 12.79 17.81
N LEU A 242 -17.06 11.94 16.98
CA LEU A 242 -16.33 11.05 16.07
C LEU A 242 -15.54 11.89 15.06
N GLY A 243 -16.17 12.87 14.41
CA GLY A 243 -15.47 13.78 13.50
C GLY A 243 -14.29 14.48 14.18
N SER A 244 -14.45 14.99 15.40
CA SER A 244 -13.35 15.60 16.16
C SER A 244 -12.21 14.62 16.46
N SER A 245 -12.52 13.33 16.67
CA SER A 245 -11.50 12.28 16.87
C SER A 245 -10.78 11.91 15.58
N LEU A 246 -11.45 12.01 14.42
CA LEU A 246 -10.91 11.64 13.11
C LEU A 246 -10.22 12.81 12.37
N THR A 247 -10.33 14.04 12.86
CA THR A 247 -9.77 15.23 12.19
C THR A 247 -8.57 15.80 12.95
N VAL A 248 -7.40 15.72 12.33
CA VAL A 248 -6.18 16.40 12.79
C VAL A 248 -6.05 17.73 12.05
N THR A 249 -5.81 18.83 12.78
CA THR A 249 -5.60 20.15 12.15
C THR A 249 -4.28 20.20 11.38
N LEU A 250 -4.17 21.09 10.39
CA LEU A 250 -2.94 21.24 9.59
C LEU A 250 -1.74 21.56 10.49
N THR A 251 -1.96 22.43 11.49
CA THR A 251 -0.93 22.81 12.45
C THR A 251 -0.49 21.62 13.32
N ALA A 252 -1.43 20.79 13.78
CA ALA A 252 -1.10 19.62 14.57
C ALA A 252 -0.34 18.58 13.74
N PHE A 253 -0.82 18.30 12.51
CA PHE A 253 -0.17 17.36 11.61
C PHE A 253 1.26 17.78 11.26
N SER A 254 1.49 19.05 10.92
CA SER A 254 2.85 19.57 10.68
C SER A 254 3.74 19.41 11.90
N LYS A 255 3.27 19.74 13.11
CA LYS A 255 4.05 19.56 14.34
C LYS A 255 4.38 18.11 14.67
N GLN A 256 3.48 17.19 14.32
CA GLN A 256 3.73 15.75 14.44
C GLN A 256 4.86 15.33 13.50
N LEU A 257 4.82 15.74 12.23
CA LEU A 257 5.89 15.41 11.27
C LEU A 257 7.21 16.12 11.61
N ASP A 258 7.18 17.35 12.10
CA ASP A 258 8.36 18.06 12.62
C ASP A 258 9.03 17.25 13.74
N TYR A 259 8.24 16.74 14.69
CA TYR A 259 8.75 15.90 15.77
C TYR A 259 9.37 14.60 15.24
N LEU A 260 8.66 13.89 14.35
CA LEU A 260 9.17 12.67 13.72
C LEU A 260 10.53 12.95 13.03
N LYS A 261 10.63 14.05 12.29
CA LYS A 261 11.87 14.42 11.59
C LYS A 261 13.00 14.72 12.56
N GLN A 262 12.71 15.47 13.63
CA GLN A 262 13.69 15.81 14.67
C GLN A 262 14.22 14.58 15.41
N GLN A 263 13.37 13.56 15.59
CA GLN A 263 13.75 12.29 16.23
C GLN A 263 14.30 11.24 15.25
N GLY A 264 14.57 11.64 14.00
CA GLY A 264 15.21 10.76 13.02
C GLY A 264 14.32 9.63 12.52
N TYR A 265 12.99 9.78 12.57
CA TYR A 265 12.07 8.83 11.96
C TYR A 265 12.14 8.90 10.43
N HIS A 266 12.06 7.72 9.81
CA HIS A 266 12.04 7.56 8.36
C HIS A 266 10.77 6.81 7.96
N THR A 267 9.96 7.40 7.09
CA THR A 267 8.82 6.69 6.53
C THR A 267 9.28 5.56 5.62
N ILE A 268 8.59 4.43 5.68
CA ILE A 268 8.81 3.28 4.78
C ILE A 268 7.53 2.91 4.04
N THR A 269 7.66 2.11 2.98
CA THR A 269 6.52 1.49 2.29
C THR A 269 6.08 0.19 2.97
N PHE A 270 4.85 -0.26 2.66
CA PHE A 270 4.40 -1.59 3.09
C PHE A 270 5.23 -2.69 2.42
N ASN A 271 5.71 -2.47 1.20
CA ASN A 271 6.62 -3.41 0.55
C ASN A 271 7.92 -3.54 1.34
N GLN A 272 8.54 -2.43 1.76
CA GLN A 272 9.73 -2.47 2.64
C GLN A 272 9.46 -3.20 3.96
N LEU A 273 8.26 -3.02 4.56
CA LEU A 273 7.87 -3.78 5.75
C LEU A 273 7.82 -5.29 5.48
N PHE A 274 7.17 -5.73 4.40
CA PHE A 274 7.07 -7.14 4.06
C PHE A 274 8.40 -7.75 3.62
N ASP A 275 9.23 -6.99 2.92
CA ASP A 275 10.60 -7.37 2.58
C ASP A 275 11.45 -7.62 3.83
N ALA A 276 11.33 -6.78 4.85
CA ALA A 276 12.00 -6.98 6.12
C ALA A 276 11.46 -8.22 6.87
N LEU A 277 10.14 -8.44 6.85
CA LEU A 277 9.50 -9.57 7.53
C LEU A 277 9.83 -10.93 6.89
N TYR A 278 9.90 -10.98 5.55
CA TYR A 278 10.02 -12.25 4.81
C TYR A 278 11.42 -12.52 4.26
N TYR A 279 12.15 -11.50 3.83
CA TYR A 279 13.39 -11.66 3.06
C TYR A 279 14.64 -11.06 3.71
N GLY A 280 14.48 -10.36 4.83
CA GLY A 280 15.57 -9.62 5.47
C GLY A 280 15.93 -8.34 4.71
N GLY A 281 14.95 -7.72 4.05
CA GLY A 281 15.10 -6.43 3.40
C GLY A 281 15.53 -5.30 4.37
N PRO A 282 16.15 -4.23 3.85
CA PRO A 282 16.69 -3.17 4.67
C PRO A 282 15.56 -2.29 5.25
N LEU A 283 15.71 -1.92 6.53
CA LEU A 283 14.91 -0.86 7.14
C LEU A 283 15.83 0.28 7.60
N PRO A 284 15.43 1.55 7.40
CA PRO A 284 16.12 2.67 7.99
C PRO A 284 15.99 2.66 9.52
N HIS A 285 16.79 3.49 10.20
CA HIS A 285 16.59 3.73 11.64
C HIS A 285 15.23 4.39 11.89
N HIS A 286 14.59 4.02 13.01
CA HIS A 286 13.29 4.53 13.43
C HIS A 286 12.23 4.49 12.30
N PRO A 287 12.00 3.31 11.69
CA PRO A 287 11.06 3.18 10.58
C PRO A 287 9.62 3.44 11.05
N ILE A 288 8.81 4.10 10.24
CA ILE A 288 7.40 4.39 10.54
C ILE A 288 6.55 4.32 9.27
N ILE A 289 5.28 3.96 9.40
CA ILE A 289 4.32 4.01 8.30
C ILE A 289 3.22 5.01 8.67
N LEU A 290 2.87 5.88 7.73
CA LEU A 290 1.77 6.82 7.84
C LEU A 290 0.61 6.34 6.95
N THR A 291 -0.56 6.10 7.52
CA THR A 291 -1.75 5.65 6.78
C THR A 291 -2.87 6.68 6.87
N PHE A 292 -3.59 6.87 5.76
CA PHE A 292 -4.73 7.78 5.62
C PHE A 292 -5.93 7.00 5.10
N ASP A 293 -6.99 6.91 5.90
CA ASP A 293 -8.16 6.12 5.56
C ASP A 293 -9.20 6.95 4.76
N ASP A 294 -10.20 6.26 4.21
CA ASP A 294 -11.40 6.77 3.53
C ASP A 294 -11.27 7.47 2.17
N GLY A 295 -10.10 8.00 1.82
CA GLY A 295 -9.90 8.67 0.52
C GLY A 295 -10.57 10.06 0.42
N TYR A 296 -10.58 10.82 1.52
CA TYR A 296 -11.00 12.23 1.53
C TYR A 296 -10.09 13.12 0.66
N ASP A 297 -10.65 14.15 0.03
CA ASP A 297 -9.88 15.05 -0.84
C ASP A 297 -8.91 15.97 -0.07
N ASP A 298 -9.15 16.19 1.22
CA ASP A 298 -8.26 16.89 2.13
C ASP A 298 -6.86 16.24 2.22
N ALA A 299 -6.77 14.93 1.97
CA ALA A 299 -5.55 14.17 1.90
C ALA A 299 -4.67 14.64 0.71
N PHE A 300 -5.29 14.97 -0.43
CA PHE A 300 -4.57 15.55 -1.58
C PHE A 300 -4.26 17.03 -1.38
N HIS A 301 -5.21 17.80 -0.83
CA HIS A 301 -5.07 19.25 -0.71
C HIS A 301 -4.16 19.70 0.44
N PHE A 302 -4.06 18.92 1.51
CA PHE A 302 -3.34 19.32 2.73
C PHE A 302 -2.33 18.27 3.20
N ALA A 303 -2.69 16.99 3.28
CA ALA A 303 -1.75 15.97 3.79
C ALA A 303 -0.56 15.77 2.85
N LEU A 304 -0.81 15.57 1.55
CA LEU A 304 0.21 15.38 0.50
C LEU A 304 1.29 16.48 0.50
N PRO A 305 0.97 17.79 0.40
CA PRO A 305 2.01 18.82 0.37
C PRO A 305 2.80 18.90 1.69
N ILE A 306 2.17 18.62 2.83
CA ILE A 306 2.86 18.57 4.13
C ILE A 306 3.82 17.38 4.18
N LEU A 307 3.41 16.19 3.73
CA LEU A 307 4.29 15.01 3.62
C LEU A 307 5.51 15.27 2.73
N GLN A 308 5.28 15.84 1.54
CA GLN A 308 6.35 16.20 0.60
C GLN A 308 7.35 17.19 1.21
N ALA A 309 6.87 18.20 1.95
CA ALA A 309 7.73 19.17 2.63
C ALA A 309 8.65 18.52 3.68
N HIS A 310 8.27 17.38 4.25
CA HIS A 310 9.06 16.63 5.24
C HIS A 310 9.90 15.49 4.62
N GLY A 311 9.72 15.22 3.32
CA GLY A 311 10.35 14.08 2.64
C GLY A 311 9.81 12.74 3.15
N TYR A 312 8.50 12.66 3.36
CA TYR A 312 7.81 11.48 3.88
C TYR A 312 6.84 10.89 2.87
N THR A 313 6.76 9.56 2.83
CA THR A 313 5.76 8.79 2.08
C THR A 313 4.57 8.43 2.98
N GLY A 314 3.45 8.04 2.38
CA GLY A 314 2.25 7.59 3.07
C GLY A 314 1.42 6.62 2.24
N MET A 315 0.62 5.80 2.93
CA MET A 315 -0.36 4.87 2.34
C MET A 315 -1.77 5.46 2.43
N PHE A 316 -2.45 5.58 1.30
CA PHE A 316 -3.80 6.12 1.21
C PHE A 316 -4.79 5.00 0.86
N TYR A 317 -5.68 4.66 1.78
CA TYR A 317 -6.70 3.63 1.60
C TYR A 317 -7.97 4.24 0.99
N ILE A 318 -8.40 3.70 -0.15
CA ILE A 318 -9.45 4.31 -0.98
C ILE A 318 -10.75 3.50 -0.94
N ILE A 319 -11.85 4.16 -0.58
CA ILE A 319 -13.20 3.64 -0.75
C ILE A 319 -13.60 3.87 -2.21
N THR A 320 -13.48 2.84 -3.04
CA THR A 320 -13.56 3.01 -4.50
C THR A 320 -14.94 3.48 -4.98
N GLY A 321 -16.03 3.12 -4.29
CA GLY A 321 -17.38 3.58 -4.60
C GLY A 321 -17.65 5.06 -4.31
N LYS A 322 -16.75 5.74 -3.58
CA LYS A 322 -16.84 7.17 -3.26
C LYS A 322 -15.92 8.05 -4.11
N VAL A 323 -15.10 7.46 -4.99
CA VAL A 323 -14.18 8.24 -5.82
C VAL A 323 -14.95 9.21 -6.71
N GLY A 324 -14.60 10.50 -6.64
CA GLY A 324 -15.25 11.59 -7.36
C GLY A 324 -16.52 12.13 -6.69
N TRP A 325 -16.90 11.65 -5.52
CA TRP A 325 -17.93 12.31 -4.70
C TRP A 325 -17.41 13.64 -4.14
N VAL A 326 -18.34 14.53 -3.75
CA VAL A 326 -17.97 15.77 -3.06
C VAL A 326 -17.20 15.43 -1.78
N SER A 327 -16.05 16.10 -1.58
CA SER A 327 -15.12 15.87 -0.47
C SER A 327 -14.35 14.53 -0.49
N TYR A 328 -14.34 13.82 -1.62
CA TYR A 328 -13.54 12.62 -1.84
C TYR A 328 -12.62 12.80 -3.04
N LEU A 329 -11.50 12.07 -3.01
CA LEU A 329 -10.55 12.07 -4.11
C LEU A 329 -11.22 11.63 -5.41
N ASN A 330 -10.83 12.25 -6.52
CA ASN A 330 -11.09 11.74 -7.86
C ASN A 330 -9.88 10.96 -8.41
N TRP A 331 -10.08 10.21 -9.49
CA TRP A 331 -9.02 9.38 -10.09
C TRP A 331 -7.76 10.16 -10.51
N GLN A 332 -7.90 11.43 -10.90
CA GLN A 332 -6.73 12.25 -11.25
C GLN A 332 -5.91 12.60 -10.01
N GLN A 333 -6.56 12.94 -8.90
CA GLN A 333 -5.89 13.21 -7.63
C GLN A 333 -5.19 11.96 -7.10
N ILE A 334 -5.82 10.77 -7.19
CA ILE A 334 -5.21 9.50 -6.78
C ILE A 334 -3.96 9.20 -7.61
N ARG A 335 -4.00 9.37 -8.93
CA ARG A 335 -2.81 9.24 -9.79
C ARG A 335 -1.71 10.23 -9.41
N ASN A 336 -2.06 11.47 -9.09
CA ASN A 336 -1.09 12.47 -8.66
C ASN A 336 -0.44 12.12 -7.30
N ILE A 337 -1.22 11.57 -6.35
CA ILE A 337 -0.70 11.07 -5.07
C ILE A 337 0.37 9.99 -5.33
N LEU A 338 0.04 9.01 -6.16
CA LEU A 338 0.94 7.92 -6.53
C LEU A 338 2.21 8.43 -7.25
N ALA A 339 2.05 9.35 -8.21
CA ALA A 339 3.17 9.95 -8.95
C ALA A 339 4.17 10.73 -8.06
N GLU A 340 3.72 11.17 -6.89
CA GLU A 340 4.54 11.89 -5.91
C GLU A 340 5.20 10.97 -4.86
N GLY A 341 5.22 9.65 -5.10
CA GLY A 341 5.93 8.67 -4.27
C GLY A 341 5.11 8.10 -3.11
N MET A 342 3.79 8.31 -3.11
CA MET A 342 2.87 7.75 -2.11
C MET A 342 2.31 6.40 -2.57
N GLN A 343 1.78 5.61 -1.63
CA GLN A 343 1.16 4.32 -1.90
C GLN A 343 -0.36 4.40 -1.85
N ILE A 344 -1.02 3.51 -2.59
CA ILE A 344 -2.48 3.38 -2.62
C ILE A 344 -2.88 1.96 -2.21
N GLY A 345 -3.87 1.85 -1.32
CA GLY A 345 -4.44 0.60 -0.83
C GLY A 345 -5.95 0.54 -0.96
N SER A 346 -6.52 -0.66 -0.85
CA SER A 346 -7.96 -0.87 -0.93
C SER A 346 -8.67 -0.65 0.41
N HIS A 347 -9.86 -0.02 0.37
CA HIS A 347 -10.74 0.16 1.51
C HIS A 347 -12.19 -0.25 1.21
N THR A 348 -12.37 -1.35 0.47
CA THR A 348 -13.67 -1.84 -0.06
C THR A 348 -14.31 -0.91 -1.08
N VAL A 349 -15.47 -1.30 -1.63
CA VAL A 349 -16.24 -0.44 -2.54
C VAL A 349 -17.14 0.49 -1.75
N HIS A 350 -17.84 -0.04 -0.75
CA HIS A 350 -18.91 0.69 -0.06
C HIS A 350 -18.63 1.01 1.41
N HIS A 351 -17.43 0.72 1.91
CA HIS A 351 -17.02 0.92 3.31
C HIS A 351 -17.95 0.16 4.28
N VAL A 352 -18.12 -1.13 4.01
CA VAL A 352 -18.99 -2.04 4.77
C VAL A 352 -18.24 -2.72 5.91
N ASP A 353 -18.97 -3.07 6.97
CA ASP A 353 -18.46 -3.97 8.00
C ASP A 353 -18.25 -5.37 7.41
N MET A 354 -16.98 -5.71 7.16
CA MET A 354 -16.59 -6.98 6.55
C MET A 354 -16.87 -8.18 7.45
N GLY A 355 -16.93 -7.98 8.77
CA GLY A 355 -17.24 -9.03 9.74
C GLY A 355 -18.70 -9.47 9.68
N SER A 356 -19.60 -8.50 9.69
CA SER A 356 -21.03 -8.75 9.50
C SER A 356 -21.32 -9.27 8.10
N LEU A 357 -20.68 -8.70 7.08
CA LEU A 357 -20.92 -9.08 5.69
C LEU A 357 -20.45 -10.50 5.37
N VAL A 358 -19.27 -10.92 5.83
CA VAL A 358 -18.73 -12.25 5.52
C VAL A 358 -19.58 -13.38 6.13
N LEU A 359 -20.17 -13.14 7.31
CA LEU A 359 -21.10 -14.07 7.96
C LEU A 359 -22.46 -14.11 7.27
N TYR A 360 -22.92 -12.97 6.73
CA TYR A 360 -24.17 -12.89 5.98
C TYR A 360 -24.04 -13.51 4.58
N SER A 361 -23.00 -13.15 3.84
CA SER A 361 -22.71 -13.63 2.49
C SER A 361 -21.24 -13.46 2.15
N THR A 362 -20.52 -14.58 2.15
CA THR A 362 -19.11 -14.65 1.74
C THR A 362 -18.91 -14.15 0.31
N ALA A 363 -19.86 -14.41 -0.59
CA ALA A 363 -19.78 -13.94 -1.98
C ALA A 363 -19.86 -12.41 -2.09
N LEU A 364 -20.67 -11.75 -1.25
CA LEU A 364 -20.72 -10.29 -1.23
C LEU A 364 -19.46 -9.70 -0.60
N ALA A 365 -18.94 -10.33 0.47
CA ALA A 365 -17.66 -9.93 1.05
C ALA A 365 -16.52 -10.05 0.03
N GLN A 366 -16.43 -11.15 -0.71
CA GLN A 366 -15.43 -11.31 -1.78
C GLN A 366 -15.60 -10.22 -2.86
N HIS A 367 -16.83 -9.93 -3.26
CA HIS A 367 -17.09 -8.90 -4.27
C HIS A 367 -16.60 -7.52 -3.82
N GLU A 368 -16.77 -7.14 -2.54
CA GLU A 368 -16.23 -5.88 -2.01
C GLU A 368 -14.70 -5.80 -2.09
N LEU A 369 -14.01 -6.92 -1.86
CA LEU A 369 -12.56 -7.02 -1.98
C LEU A 369 -12.12 -6.93 -3.45
N GLN A 370 -12.60 -7.85 -4.28
CA GLN A 370 -12.21 -7.96 -5.69
C GLN A 370 -12.56 -6.71 -6.50
N ALA A 371 -13.77 -6.16 -6.34
CA ALA A 371 -14.19 -5.01 -7.13
C ALA A 371 -13.40 -3.74 -6.77
N SER A 372 -13.07 -3.55 -5.49
CA SER A 372 -12.27 -2.41 -5.06
C SER A 372 -10.80 -2.55 -5.50
N GLN A 373 -10.21 -3.73 -5.34
CA GLN A 373 -8.88 -4.04 -5.85
C GLN A 373 -8.81 -3.80 -7.36
N ALA A 374 -9.72 -4.41 -8.13
CA ALA A 374 -9.74 -4.31 -9.59
C ALA A 374 -9.93 -2.86 -10.07
N ALA A 375 -10.81 -2.08 -9.43
CA ALA A 375 -10.99 -0.67 -9.77
C ALA A 375 -9.68 0.11 -9.61
N LEU A 376 -8.97 -0.05 -8.50
CA LEU A 376 -7.67 0.59 -8.26
C LEU A 376 -6.62 0.14 -9.29
N GLN A 377 -6.48 -1.17 -9.50
CA GLN A 377 -5.50 -1.71 -10.46
C GLN A 377 -5.78 -1.22 -11.89
N ASN A 378 -7.04 -1.17 -12.31
CA ASN A 378 -7.41 -0.71 -13.66
C ASN A 378 -7.16 0.80 -13.86
N HIS A 379 -7.39 1.61 -12.83
CA HIS A 379 -7.20 3.07 -12.93
C HIS A 379 -5.76 3.53 -12.70
N LEU A 380 -4.95 2.72 -12.02
CA LEU A 380 -3.59 3.07 -11.59
C LEU A 380 -2.50 2.23 -12.24
N GLY A 381 -2.83 1.09 -12.84
CA GLY A 381 -1.87 0.20 -13.52
C GLY A 381 -0.78 -0.36 -12.62
N ILE A 382 -1.03 -0.42 -11.32
CA ILE A 382 -0.16 -1.04 -10.32
C ILE A 382 -0.91 -2.21 -9.68
N THR A 383 -0.18 -3.14 -9.07
CA THR A 383 -0.77 -4.20 -8.26
C THR A 383 -1.20 -3.64 -6.90
N ILE A 384 -2.36 -4.07 -6.38
CA ILE A 384 -2.87 -3.64 -5.07
C ILE A 384 -2.88 -4.84 -4.12
N GLN A 385 -1.92 -4.85 -3.19
CA GLN A 385 -1.71 -5.94 -2.21
C GLN A 385 -2.03 -5.53 -0.76
N GLN A 386 -2.36 -4.26 -0.52
CA GLN A 386 -2.62 -3.74 0.82
C GLN A 386 -4.11 -3.39 1.01
N PHE A 387 -4.65 -3.80 2.16
CA PHE A 387 -6.04 -3.58 2.53
C PHE A 387 -6.16 -2.92 3.90
N CYS A 388 -7.21 -2.12 4.08
CA CYS A 388 -7.60 -1.62 5.39
C CYS A 388 -9.04 -2.06 5.70
N TYR A 389 -9.26 -2.65 6.86
CA TYR A 389 -10.60 -3.06 7.29
C TYR A 389 -11.45 -1.84 7.68
N PRO A 390 -12.61 -1.60 7.04
CA PRO A 390 -13.53 -0.53 7.47
C PRO A 390 -13.88 -0.67 8.95
N SER A 391 -13.71 0.41 9.71
CA SER A 391 -13.92 0.46 11.17
C SER A 391 -13.13 -0.58 12.00
N GLY A 392 -12.11 -1.23 11.42
CA GLY A 392 -11.36 -2.31 12.08
C GLY A 392 -12.11 -3.65 12.23
N GLU A 393 -13.28 -3.81 11.63
CA GLU A 393 -14.03 -5.07 11.72
C GLU A 393 -13.52 -6.12 10.71
N PRO A 394 -13.51 -7.42 11.04
CA PRO A 394 -14.06 -8.09 12.24
C PRO A 394 -13.13 -8.13 13.48
N PHE A 395 -11.99 -7.46 13.47
CA PHE A 395 -10.97 -7.63 14.52
C PHE A 395 -11.34 -6.93 15.82
N HIS A 396 -12.19 -5.91 15.73
CA HIS A 396 -12.82 -5.26 16.87
C HIS A 396 -13.85 -6.16 17.54
N HIS A 397 -14.93 -6.54 16.86
CA HIS A 397 -16.09 -7.15 17.51
C HIS A 397 -16.53 -8.47 16.86
N GLY A 398 -16.05 -8.79 15.66
CA GLY A 398 -16.36 -10.04 14.97
C GLY A 398 -15.83 -11.31 15.65
N SER A 399 -16.46 -12.45 15.30
CA SER A 399 -16.08 -13.78 15.80
C SER A 399 -14.76 -14.28 15.21
N LEU A 400 -14.12 -15.27 15.85
CA LEU A 400 -12.93 -15.92 15.29
C LEU A 400 -13.19 -16.50 13.88
N ALA A 401 -14.38 -17.05 13.66
CA ALA A 401 -14.78 -17.58 12.35
C ALA A 401 -14.82 -16.46 11.28
N ALA A 402 -15.40 -15.30 11.60
CA ALA A 402 -15.43 -14.16 10.67
C ALA A 402 -14.01 -13.66 10.34
N ARG A 403 -13.13 -13.58 11.35
CA ARG A 403 -11.72 -13.18 11.19
C ARG A 403 -10.95 -14.16 10.31
N GLN A 404 -11.08 -15.47 10.56
CA GLN A 404 -10.42 -16.49 9.75
C GLN A 404 -10.93 -16.48 8.31
N GLN A 405 -12.24 -16.32 8.14
CA GLN A 405 -12.84 -16.32 6.82
C GLN A 405 -12.42 -15.10 6.00
N ILE A 406 -12.44 -13.88 6.57
CA ILE A 406 -12.03 -12.69 5.81
C ILE A 406 -10.54 -12.72 5.44
N VAL A 407 -9.69 -13.24 6.32
CA VAL A 407 -8.26 -13.44 6.03
C VAL A 407 -8.07 -14.41 4.88
N ALA A 408 -8.85 -15.50 4.85
CA ALA A 408 -8.80 -16.45 3.73
C ALA A 408 -9.27 -15.81 2.41
N LEU A 409 -10.29 -14.95 2.43
CA LEU A 409 -10.74 -14.23 1.23
C LEU A 409 -9.64 -13.29 0.71
N LEU A 410 -9.05 -12.47 1.59
CA LEU A 410 -7.95 -11.55 1.25
C LEU A 410 -6.77 -12.30 0.63
N ALA A 411 -6.32 -13.39 1.26
CA ALA A 411 -5.23 -14.21 0.73
C ALA A 411 -5.60 -14.84 -0.63
N SER A 412 -6.84 -15.26 -0.83
CA SER A 412 -7.28 -15.81 -2.12
C SER A 412 -7.41 -14.77 -3.24
N ASP A 413 -7.52 -13.48 -2.90
CA ASP A 413 -7.57 -12.35 -3.84
C ASP A 413 -6.19 -11.72 -4.08
N GLY A 414 -5.14 -12.30 -3.52
CA GLY A 414 -3.77 -11.83 -3.68
C GLY A 414 -3.42 -10.57 -2.91
N TYR A 415 -4.13 -10.29 -1.82
CA TYR A 415 -3.63 -9.35 -0.82
C TYR A 415 -2.50 -9.98 -0.02
N VAL A 416 -1.50 -9.19 0.34
CA VAL A 416 -0.37 -9.62 1.18
C VAL A 416 -0.47 -9.07 2.59
N GLY A 417 -1.09 -7.90 2.75
CA GLY A 417 -1.17 -7.22 4.04
C GLY A 417 -2.52 -6.56 4.29
N ALA A 418 -2.91 -6.52 5.57
CA ALA A 418 -4.07 -5.76 5.97
C ALA A 418 -3.93 -5.09 7.34
N THR A 419 -4.34 -3.82 7.43
CA THR A 419 -4.32 -3.04 8.67
C THR A 419 -5.67 -3.00 9.38
N THR A 420 -5.64 -3.08 10.71
CA THR A 420 -6.82 -2.96 11.60
C THR A 420 -6.76 -1.70 12.47
N ASP A 421 -7.87 -1.37 13.13
CA ASP A 421 -8.00 -0.34 14.18
C ASP A 421 -7.93 -1.00 15.58
N PRO A 422 -7.65 -0.28 16.68
CA PRO A 422 -6.33 -0.05 17.21
C PRO A 422 -5.97 -0.95 18.41
N GLY A 423 -4.66 -1.02 18.69
CA GLY A 423 -4.12 -1.42 19.98
C GLY A 423 -2.81 -0.67 20.23
N ILE A 424 -2.46 -0.41 21.49
CA ILE A 424 -1.16 0.21 21.91
C ILE A 424 0.05 -0.61 21.40
N SER A 425 -0.20 -1.83 20.89
CA SER A 425 0.75 -2.72 20.23
C SER A 425 1.00 -2.43 18.75
N GLY A 426 0.49 -1.32 18.17
CA GLY A 426 0.74 -0.91 16.78
C GLY A 426 2.19 -0.58 16.41
N ILE A 427 3.13 -0.88 17.32
CA ILE A 427 4.57 -0.66 17.22
C ILE A 427 5.31 -1.87 16.65
N VAL A 428 4.83 -3.10 16.90
CA VAL A 428 5.52 -4.33 16.48
C VAL A 428 4.65 -5.08 15.49
N GLN A 429 5.23 -5.39 14.34
CA GLN A 429 4.59 -6.17 13.27
C GLN A 429 5.24 -7.53 13.15
N SER A 430 4.50 -8.54 12.71
CA SER A 430 4.95 -9.94 12.66
C SER A 430 4.64 -10.59 11.33
N SER A 431 5.57 -11.42 10.84
CA SER A 431 5.39 -12.26 9.66
C SER A 431 4.30 -13.31 9.82
N GLN A 432 3.83 -13.58 11.05
CA GLN A 432 2.76 -14.55 11.34
C GLN A 432 1.36 -13.95 11.29
N ALA A 433 1.23 -12.63 11.25
CA ALA A 433 -0.06 -11.95 11.25
C ALA A 433 -0.13 -10.84 10.19
N PRO A 434 0.19 -11.14 8.92
CA PRO A 434 0.32 -10.12 7.88
C PRO A 434 -1.02 -9.43 7.54
N PHE A 435 -2.14 -10.10 7.81
CA PHE A 435 -3.49 -9.55 7.63
C PHE A 435 -4.08 -8.91 8.90
N VAL A 436 -3.26 -8.73 9.95
CA VAL A 436 -3.67 -8.14 11.23
C VAL A 436 -2.61 -7.14 11.71
N LEU A 437 -2.17 -6.26 10.80
CA LEU A 437 -1.19 -5.23 11.11
C LEU A 437 -1.84 -4.18 12.02
N LEU A 438 -1.23 -3.99 13.19
CA LEU A 438 -1.78 -3.15 14.24
C LEU A 438 -1.37 -1.70 14.02
N ARG A 439 -2.31 -0.77 14.26
CA ARG A 439 -2.10 0.67 14.09
C ARG A 439 -2.28 1.45 15.37
N ILE A 440 -1.62 2.60 15.42
CA ILE A 440 -1.78 3.65 16.42
C ILE A 440 -2.73 4.71 15.85
N ARG A 441 -3.90 4.83 16.47
CA ARG A 441 -4.88 5.87 16.11
C ARG A 441 -4.34 7.25 16.48
N VAL A 442 -4.24 8.15 15.50
CA VAL A 442 -3.94 9.56 15.77
C VAL A 442 -5.26 10.31 15.98
N ASP A 443 -5.66 10.44 17.24
CA ASP A 443 -6.89 11.13 17.63
C ASP A 443 -6.72 12.65 17.52
N GLY A 444 -7.59 13.30 16.75
CA GLY A 444 -7.60 14.75 16.53
C GLY A 444 -7.77 15.61 17.78
N ARG A 445 -8.27 15.02 18.87
CA ARG A 445 -8.46 15.67 20.18
C ARG A 445 -7.24 15.57 21.08
N SER A 446 -6.27 14.72 20.71
CA SER A 446 -5.08 14.48 21.51
C SER A 446 -4.08 15.63 21.44
N THR A 447 -3.29 15.80 22.50
CA THR A 447 -2.22 16.78 22.54
C THR A 447 -0.98 16.27 21.78
N GLN A 448 -0.07 17.18 21.43
CA GLN A 448 1.25 16.80 20.90
C GLN A 448 1.99 15.84 21.84
N GLN A 449 1.91 16.06 23.16
CA GLN A 449 2.57 15.18 24.13
C GLN A 449 1.98 13.77 24.09
N PHE A 450 0.66 13.64 24.03
CA PHE A 450 0.03 12.32 23.91
C PHE A 450 0.48 11.60 22.63
N PHE A 451 0.55 12.31 21.49
CA PHE A 451 1.11 11.76 20.25
C PHE A 451 2.54 11.24 20.45
N ILE A 452 3.41 12.05 21.07
CA ILE A 452 4.79 11.66 21.37
C ILE A 452 4.83 10.41 22.23
N ASP A 453 4.03 10.33 23.29
CA ASP A 453 4.01 9.20 24.24
C ASP A 453 3.54 7.89 23.60
N THR A 454 2.89 7.92 22.43
CA THR A 454 2.52 6.70 21.69
C THR A 454 3.66 6.11 20.85
N LEU A 455 4.73 6.86 20.65
CA LEU A 455 5.83 6.47 19.77
C LEU A 455 6.95 5.73 20.53
N PRO A 456 7.68 4.80 19.91
CA PRO A 456 8.67 3.99 20.60
C PRO A 456 10.05 4.64 20.81
N TRP A 457 10.38 5.68 20.05
CA TRP A 457 11.69 6.35 20.10
C TRP A 457 11.50 7.86 20.40
N HIS A 458 12.28 8.40 21.34
CA HIS A 458 12.11 9.75 21.90
C HIS A 458 13.40 10.57 21.97
#